data_AF-A0AAN9A8M6-F1
#
_entry.id   AF-A0AAN9A8M6-F1
#
_cell.length_a   1.000
_cell.length_b   1.000
_cell.length_c   1.000
_cell.angle_alpha   90.00
_cell.angle_beta   90.00
_cell.angle_gamma   90.00
#
_symmetry.space_group_name_H-M   'P 1'
#
loop_
_entity.id
_entity.type
_entity.pdbx_description
1 polymer ?
#
loop_
_entity_poly.entity_id
_entity_poly.type
_entity_poly.pdbx_seq_one_letter_code
_entity_poly.pdbx_strand_id
1 'polypeptide(L)'
;MAENKSIAEDSPNPPAIGESNNSCDATDTERDLAQAALAEFNKSNYQTTLTLLNQLQESRPKDPKVLMNKAVAEYYRSDLKKTDAFRKQLVEICSQAGFKIDEVSLSGEVDQSVIHLNNCVILYHLHQYRTALALLEKMYVGLESLEESVGIGVCLLMAECYLGAYQPEKVLTVISHTETTFLPQPLPHTPSPKQAPSQEKENKSPEKIYVPFGSGSNGGSSSSSSSSSIGSSSVPPPPPPPDEIRCSATQEQLRAKLQQLRVRALLMMRALRVAKKELKTVVTHAVSSGKSLNITLVSLKSQLEYLRGNYRKAIKVLNQCAAVPSPSS
;
A
#
# COMPACT_ATOMS: atom_id res chain seq x y z
N MET A 1 54.01 -72.35 -33.82
CA MET A 1 53.77 -71.38 -32.73
C MET A 1 53.08 -70.19 -33.38
N ALA A 2 51.76 -70.20 -33.59
CA ALA A 2 50.62 -70.17 -32.66
C ALA A 2 49.99 -68.76 -32.67
N GLU A 3 48.95 -68.60 -33.50
CA GLU A 3 47.86 -67.63 -33.35
C GLU A 3 46.94 -68.05 -32.18
N ASN A 4 46.40 -67.09 -31.41
CA ASN A 4 44.95 -66.94 -31.12
C ASN A 4 44.65 -65.92 -30.00
N LYS A 5 43.92 -64.86 -30.38
CA LYS A 5 42.54 -64.47 -29.96
C LYS A 5 42.13 -64.36 -28.47
N SER A 6 41.40 -63.24 -28.22
CA SER A 6 40.21 -63.09 -27.33
C SER A 6 40.53 -62.75 -25.84
N ILE A 7 39.82 -61.91 -25.07
CA ILE A 7 38.40 -61.49 -24.98
C ILE A 7 38.33 -60.11 -24.27
N ALA A 8 37.27 -59.36 -24.55
CA ALA A 8 36.84 -58.15 -23.87
C ALA A 8 36.25 -58.42 -22.47
N GLU A 9 36.53 -57.55 -21.50
CA GLU A 9 35.62 -57.35 -20.36
C GLU A 9 35.14 -55.90 -20.29
N ASP A 10 33.82 -55.82 -20.38
CA ASP A 10 32.91 -54.70 -20.17
C ASP A 10 32.86 -54.40 -18.67
N SER A 11 33.03 -53.13 -18.28
CA SER A 11 32.80 -52.68 -16.91
C SER A 11 31.89 -51.46 -16.91
N PRO A 12 30.81 -51.44 -16.11
CA PRO A 12 29.71 -50.52 -16.30
C PRO A 12 30.00 -49.15 -15.70
N ASN A 13 29.70 -48.10 -16.45
CA ASN A 13 29.61 -46.73 -15.93
C ASN A 13 28.60 -46.67 -14.76
N PRO A 14 28.92 -45.97 -13.65
CA PRO A 14 27.97 -45.76 -12.57
C PRO A 14 26.81 -44.86 -13.05
N PRO A 15 25.57 -45.09 -12.57
CA PRO A 15 24.39 -44.41 -13.04
C PRO A 15 24.44 -42.92 -12.69
N ALA A 16 24.10 -42.09 -13.68
CA ALA A 16 23.87 -40.67 -13.54
C ALA A 16 22.97 -40.41 -12.33
N ILE A 17 23.53 -39.72 -11.34
CA ILE A 17 22.77 -39.15 -10.23
C ILE A 17 21.77 -38.20 -10.87
N GLY A 18 20.50 -38.59 -10.81
CA GLY A 18 19.39 -37.78 -11.28
C GLY A 18 19.48 -36.42 -10.65
N GLU A 19 19.77 -35.43 -11.49
CA GLU A 19 19.60 -34.03 -11.18
C GLU A 19 18.17 -33.89 -10.66
N SER A 20 18.07 -33.62 -9.37
CA SER A 20 16.84 -33.22 -8.72
C SER A 20 16.52 -31.86 -9.32
N ASN A 21 15.76 -31.87 -10.42
CA ASN A 21 15.27 -30.70 -11.12
C ASN A 21 14.37 -29.91 -10.18
N ASN A 22 15.01 -29.09 -9.36
CA ASN A 22 14.42 -28.13 -8.47
C ASN A 22 14.72 -26.74 -9.03
N SER A 23 14.07 -26.42 -10.14
CA SER A 23 13.78 -25.04 -10.59
C SER A 23 12.72 -25.12 -11.68
N CYS A 24 11.48 -24.92 -11.25
CA CYS A 24 10.28 -24.82 -12.06
C CYS A 24 10.37 -23.63 -13.03
N ASP A 25 10.59 -23.90 -14.31
CA ASP A 25 10.14 -22.98 -15.35
C ASP A 25 8.69 -23.34 -15.69
N ALA A 26 7.76 -22.47 -15.28
CA ALA A 26 6.36 -22.60 -15.62
C ALA A 26 6.19 -22.58 -17.14
N THR A 27 5.40 -23.51 -17.68
CA THR A 27 5.13 -23.55 -19.12
C THR A 27 4.43 -22.27 -19.57
N ASP A 28 4.49 -21.95 -20.87
CA ASP A 28 3.75 -20.81 -21.41
C ASP A 28 2.25 -20.93 -21.09
N THR A 29 1.70 -22.15 -21.17
CA THR A 29 0.32 -22.44 -20.83
C THR A 29 -0.01 -22.20 -19.35
N GLU A 30 0.89 -22.58 -18.43
CA GLU A 30 0.72 -22.33 -16.99
C GLU A 30 0.78 -20.84 -16.65
N ARG A 31 1.69 -20.10 -17.30
CA ARG A 31 1.79 -18.64 -17.16
C ARG A 31 0.56 -17.92 -17.69
N ASP A 32 0.05 -18.34 -18.86
CA ASP A 32 -1.17 -17.77 -19.44
C ASP A 32 -2.39 -18.01 -18.55
N LEU A 33 -2.52 -19.23 -18.00
CA LEU A 33 -3.57 -19.55 -17.03
C LEU A 33 -3.47 -18.70 -15.76
N ALA A 34 -2.27 -18.57 -15.19
CA ALA A 34 -2.04 -17.76 -14.00
C ALA A 34 -2.37 -16.27 -14.25
N GLN A 35 -1.96 -15.73 -15.40
CA GLN A 35 -2.23 -14.35 -15.79
C GLN A 35 -3.72 -14.11 -16.04
N ALA A 36 -4.42 -15.06 -16.68
CA ALA A 36 -5.86 -15.02 -16.87
C ALA A 36 -6.61 -15.08 -15.53
N ALA A 37 -6.17 -15.95 -14.60
CA ALA A 37 -6.75 -16.05 -13.28
C ALA A 37 -6.59 -14.74 -12.50
N LEU A 38 -5.41 -14.11 -12.56
CA LEU A 38 -5.17 -12.81 -11.96
C LEU A 38 -6.06 -11.70 -12.57
N ALA A 39 -6.24 -11.70 -13.89
CA ALA A 39 -7.09 -10.73 -14.57
C ALA A 39 -8.56 -10.84 -14.15
N GLU A 40 -9.09 -12.07 -14.02
CA GLU A 40 -10.46 -12.30 -13.56
C GLU A 40 -10.62 -12.01 -12.06
N PHE A 41 -9.60 -12.29 -11.25
CA PHE A 41 -9.60 -11.94 -9.82
C PHE A 41 -9.71 -10.43 -9.61
N ASN A 42 -8.96 -9.65 -10.40
CA ASN A 42 -9.01 -8.18 -10.35
C ASN A 42 -10.34 -7.59 -10.81
N LYS A 43 -11.17 -8.35 -11.54
CA LYS A 43 -12.53 -7.97 -11.93
C LYS A 43 -13.59 -8.43 -10.91
N SER A 44 -13.18 -8.91 -9.74
CA SER A 44 -14.04 -9.56 -8.74
C SER A 44 -14.76 -10.82 -9.26
N ASN A 45 -14.31 -11.41 -10.37
CA ASN A 45 -14.91 -12.61 -10.93
C ASN A 45 -14.25 -13.87 -10.33
N TYR A 46 -14.54 -14.10 -9.05
CA TYR A 46 -13.94 -15.20 -8.29
C TYR A 46 -14.37 -16.59 -8.81
N GLN A 47 -15.54 -16.70 -9.43
CA GLN A 47 -16.01 -17.98 -9.97
C GLN A 47 -15.14 -18.45 -11.14
N THR A 48 -14.89 -17.57 -12.12
CA THR A 48 -13.99 -17.90 -13.25
C THR A 48 -12.54 -18.07 -12.79
N THR A 49 -12.10 -17.25 -11.82
CA THR A 49 -10.76 -17.37 -11.21
C THR A 49 -10.53 -18.78 -10.65
N LEU A 50 -11.49 -19.31 -9.91
CA LEU A 50 -11.38 -20.66 -9.34
C LEU A 50 -11.34 -21.75 -10.40
N THR A 51 -12.10 -21.61 -11.50
CA THR A 51 -12.04 -22.55 -12.61
C THR A 51 -10.64 -22.60 -13.23
N LEU A 52 -10.02 -21.44 -13.47
CA LEU A 52 -8.67 -21.35 -14.02
C LEU A 52 -7.61 -21.89 -13.04
N LEU A 53 -7.74 -21.61 -11.75
CA LEU A 53 -6.83 -22.13 -10.72
C LEU A 53 -6.97 -23.65 -10.53
N ASN A 54 -8.15 -24.23 -10.72
CA ASN A 54 -8.32 -25.67 -10.71
C ASN A 54 -7.57 -26.34 -11.88
N GLN A 55 -7.64 -25.76 -13.08
CA GLN A 55 -6.87 -26.24 -14.23
C GLN A 55 -5.36 -26.14 -13.97
N LEU A 56 -4.91 -25.06 -13.35
CA LEU A 56 -3.50 -24.91 -12.97
C LEU A 56 -3.08 -25.91 -11.88
N GLN A 57 -4.00 -26.26 -10.97
CA GLN A 57 -3.75 -27.27 -9.94
C GLN A 57 -3.62 -28.69 -10.53
N GLU A 58 -4.25 -28.98 -11.67
CA GLU A 58 -4.09 -30.29 -12.34
C GLU A 58 -2.66 -30.51 -12.83
N SER A 59 -2.00 -29.48 -13.37
CA SER A 59 -0.59 -29.57 -13.75
C SER A 59 0.36 -29.41 -12.56
N ARG A 60 -0.03 -28.64 -11.54
CA ARG A 60 0.81 -28.30 -10.37
C ARG A 60 0.12 -28.60 -9.03
N PRO A 61 -0.17 -29.86 -8.69
CA PRO A 61 -1.03 -30.21 -7.55
C PRO A 61 -0.44 -29.90 -6.17
N LYS A 62 0.88 -29.79 -6.06
CA LYS A 62 1.61 -29.52 -4.81
C LYS A 62 2.26 -28.13 -4.79
N ASP A 63 1.97 -27.29 -5.77
CA ASP A 63 2.56 -25.96 -5.82
C ASP A 63 1.88 -25.04 -4.80
N PRO A 64 2.61 -24.54 -3.78
CA PRO A 64 2.03 -23.74 -2.72
C PRO A 64 1.44 -22.43 -3.25
N LYS A 65 1.94 -21.85 -4.36
CA LYS A 65 1.36 -20.62 -4.94
C LYS A 65 -0.04 -20.86 -5.48
N VAL A 66 -0.20 -21.96 -6.23
CA VAL A 66 -1.48 -22.31 -6.85
C VAL A 66 -2.52 -22.59 -5.77
N LEU A 67 -2.15 -23.40 -4.76
CA LEU A 67 -3.01 -23.72 -3.63
C LEU A 67 -3.38 -22.48 -2.81
N MET A 68 -2.42 -21.58 -2.55
CA MET A 68 -2.62 -20.33 -1.83
C MET A 68 -3.57 -19.39 -2.57
N ASN A 69 -3.33 -19.16 -3.86
CA ASN A 69 -4.16 -18.28 -4.68
C ASN A 69 -5.60 -18.81 -4.78
N LYS A 70 -5.76 -20.14 -4.84
CA LYS A 70 -7.08 -20.78 -4.81
C LYS A 70 -7.78 -20.55 -3.47
N ALA A 71 -7.09 -20.77 -2.35
CA ALA A 71 -7.63 -20.54 -1.02
C ALA A 71 -8.07 -19.07 -0.84
N VAL A 72 -7.26 -18.11 -1.33
CA VAL A 72 -7.60 -16.68 -1.33
C VAL A 72 -8.85 -16.43 -2.20
N ALA A 73 -8.90 -16.94 -3.43
CA ALA A 73 -10.06 -16.77 -4.31
C ALA A 73 -11.35 -17.37 -3.72
N GLU A 74 -11.27 -18.52 -3.05
CA GLU A 74 -12.41 -19.11 -2.33
C GLU A 74 -12.88 -18.24 -1.17
N TYR A 75 -11.93 -17.64 -0.44
CA TYR A 75 -12.23 -16.75 0.67
C TYR A 75 -12.94 -15.48 0.21
N TYR A 76 -12.46 -14.84 -0.86
CA TYR A 76 -13.11 -13.69 -1.48
C TYR A 76 -14.49 -14.03 -2.05
N ARG A 77 -14.65 -15.18 -2.70
CA ARG A 77 -15.97 -15.67 -3.17
C ARG A 77 -16.97 -15.87 -2.03
N SER A 78 -16.49 -16.11 -0.82
CA SER A 78 -17.34 -16.26 0.37
C SER A 78 -17.74 -14.93 1.03
N ASP A 79 -17.48 -13.79 0.37
CA ASP A 79 -17.56 -12.43 0.95
C ASP A 79 -16.73 -12.30 2.23
N LEU A 80 -15.59 -13.00 2.30
CA LEU A 80 -14.70 -13.04 3.46
C LEU A 80 -15.36 -13.62 4.74
N LYS A 81 -16.42 -14.44 4.60
CA LYS A 81 -17.16 -15.00 5.74
C LYS A 81 -16.61 -16.34 6.25
N LYS A 82 -15.87 -17.08 5.40
CA LYS A 82 -15.37 -18.43 5.72
C LYS A 82 -13.95 -18.42 6.31
N THR A 83 -13.69 -17.58 7.31
CA THR A 83 -12.34 -17.35 7.86
C THR A 83 -11.72 -18.63 8.46
N ASP A 84 -12.50 -19.44 9.17
CA ASP A 84 -11.99 -20.69 9.77
C ASP A 84 -11.58 -21.72 8.73
N ALA A 85 -12.33 -21.82 7.62
CA ALA A 85 -12.00 -22.71 6.52
C ALA A 85 -10.72 -22.26 5.83
N PHE A 86 -10.59 -20.96 5.57
CA PHE A 86 -9.39 -20.38 4.98
C PHE A 86 -8.16 -20.59 5.87
N ARG A 87 -8.28 -20.39 7.18
CA ARG A 87 -7.18 -20.64 8.13
C ARG A 87 -6.72 -22.10 8.12
N LYS A 88 -7.65 -23.06 8.06
CA LYS A 88 -7.32 -24.49 7.96
C LYS A 88 -6.57 -24.79 6.67
N GLN A 89 -7.02 -24.24 5.54
CA GLN A 89 -6.34 -24.38 4.24
C GLN A 89 -4.92 -23.81 4.28
N LEU A 90 -4.71 -22.64 4.89
CA LEU A 90 -3.36 -22.06 5.03
C LEU A 90 -2.41 -22.97 5.83
N VAL A 91 -2.86 -23.51 6.96
CA VAL A 91 -2.06 -24.41 7.79
C VAL A 91 -1.69 -25.68 7.02
N GLU A 92 -2.64 -26.23 6.26
CA GLU A 92 -2.42 -27.39 5.40
C GLU A 92 -1.39 -27.10 4.30
N ILE A 93 -1.51 -25.96 3.62
CA ILE A 93 -0.55 -25.53 2.57
C ILE A 93 0.86 -25.38 3.16
N CYS A 94 0.99 -24.77 4.35
CA CYS A 94 2.29 -24.64 5.02
C CYS A 94 2.88 -26.02 5.36
N SER A 95 2.05 -26.93 5.89
CA SER A 95 2.49 -28.29 6.20
C SER A 95 2.94 -29.05 4.96
N GLN A 96 2.30 -28.86 3.81
CA GLN A 96 2.71 -29.47 2.54
C GLN A 96 4.01 -28.86 2.00
N ALA A 97 4.24 -27.58 2.23
CA ALA A 97 5.45 -26.87 1.87
C ALA A 97 6.62 -27.06 2.87
N GLY A 98 6.40 -27.83 3.96
CA GLY A 98 7.46 -28.21 4.89
C GLY A 98 7.83 -27.17 5.94
N PHE A 99 6.98 -26.16 6.20
CA PHE A 99 7.21 -25.16 7.24
C PHE A 99 5.96 -24.86 8.07
N LYS A 100 6.13 -24.20 9.21
CA LYS A 100 5.02 -23.83 10.10
C LYS A 100 4.58 -22.40 9.86
N ILE A 101 3.27 -22.18 9.85
CA ILE A 101 2.68 -20.86 9.61
C ILE A 101 3.04 -19.79 10.67
N ASP A 102 3.36 -20.23 11.90
CA ASP A 102 3.66 -19.38 13.06
C ASP A 102 5.17 -19.14 13.26
N GLU A 103 6.02 -19.71 12.41
CA GLU A 103 7.48 -19.59 12.48
C GLU A 103 8.00 -18.93 11.21
N VAL A 104 8.45 -17.67 11.32
CA VAL A 104 9.06 -16.92 10.21
C VAL A 104 10.55 -17.25 10.14
N SER A 105 11.01 -17.75 9.00
CA SER A 105 12.43 -17.95 8.72
C SER A 105 13.00 -16.77 7.91
N LEU A 106 14.12 -16.21 8.37
CA LEU A 106 14.81 -15.10 7.67
C LEU A 106 15.54 -15.55 6.39
N SER A 107 15.81 -16.85 6.25
CA SER A 107 16.39 -17.45 5.05
C SER A 107 15.31 -18.07 4.14
N GLY A 108 14.03 -17.78 4.41
CA GLY A 108 12.90 -18.36 3.70
C GLY A 108 12.81 -17.89 2.25
N GLU A 109 12.24 -18.73 1.40
CA GLU A 109 11.91 -18.36 0.03
C GLU A 109 10.88 -17.23 0.00
N VAL A 110 10.91 -16.39 -1.05
CA VAL A 110 9.99 -15.25 -1.23
C VAL A 110 8.53 -15.68 -1.03
N ASP A 111 8.19 -16.89 -1.47
CA ASP A 111 6.83 -17.44 -1.39
C ASP A 111 6.35 -17.67 0.04
N GLN A 112 7.26 -18.03 0.96
CA GLN A 112 6.94 -18.19 2.37
C GLN A 112 6.54 -16.85 3.02
N SER A 113 7.17 -15.76 2.59
CA SER A 113 6.89 -14.42 3.12
C SER A 113 5.45 -13.96 2.81
N VAL A 114 4.96 -14.27 1.61
CA VAL A 114 3.57 -13.95 1.19
C VAL A 114 2.56 -14.74 2.03
N ILE A 115 2.85 -16.02 2.30
CA ILE A 115 2.00 -16.88 3.12
C ILE A 115 1.92 -16.36 4.57
N HIS A 116 3.06 -15.99 5.16
CA HIS A 116 3.07 -15.38 6.49
C HIS A 116 2.34 -14.04 6.53
N LEU A 117 2.49 -13.20 5.49
CA LEU A 117 1.75 -11.93 5.41
C LEU A 117 0.24 -12.18 5.36
N ASN A 118 -0.23 -13.13 4.55
CA ASN A 118 -1.65 -13.51 4.49
C ASN A 118 -2.17 -14.01 5.85
N ASN A 119 -1.39 -14.82 6.57
CA ASN A 119 -1.73 -15.24 7.93
C ASN A 119 -1.85 -14.04 8.89
N CYS A 120 -0.92 -13.08 8.82
CA CYS A 120 -0.97 -11.87 9.62
C CYS A 120 -2.23 -11.03 9.32
N VAL A 121 -2.65 -10.94 8.05
CA VAL A 121 -3.88 -10.25 7.65
C VAL A 121 -5.11 -10.91 8.29
N ILE A 122 -5.18 -12.25 8.30
CA ILE A 122 -6.27 -12.96 8.99
C ILE A 122 -6.24 -12.66 10.48
N LEU A 123 -5.08 -12.78 11.12
CA LEU A 123 -4.94 -12.51 12.56
C LEU A 123 -5.37 -11.08 12.91
N TYR A 124 -5.06 -10.10 12.05
CA TYR A 124 -5.52 -8.73 12.19
C TYR A 124 -7.06 -8.62 12.15
N HIS A 125 -7.71 -9.26 11.18
CA HIS A 125 -9.17 -9.25 11.08
C HIS A 125 -9.87 -10.03 12.20
N LEU A 126 -9.18 -11.01 12.80
CA LEU A 126 -9.63 -11.70 14.02
C LEU A 126 -9.33 -10.91 15.31
N HIS A 127 -8.85 -9.67 15.21
CA HIS A 127 -8.43 -8.84 16.34
C HIS A 127 -7.32 -9.45 17.21
N GLN A 128 -6.57 -10.43 16.70
CA GLN A 128 -5.44 -11.07 17.37
C GLN A 128 -4.14 -10.28 17.14
N TYR A 129 -4.16 -8.99 17.48
CA TYR A 129 -3.07 -8.05 17.16
C TYR A 129 -1.73 -8.46 17.75
N ARG A 130 -1.71 -9.03 18.96
CA ARG A 130 -0.46 -9.46 19.62
C ARG A 130 0.23 -10.59 18.86
N THR A 131 -0.55 -11.59 18.44
CA THR A 131 -0.05 -12.72 17.65
C THR A 131 0.43 -12.24 16.28
N ALA A 132 -0.35 -11.37 15.62
CA ALA A 132 0.05 -10.75 14.35
C ALA A 132 1.37 -9.97 14.47
N LEU A 133 1.51 -9.13 15.51
CA LEU A 133 2.72 -8.35 15.76
C LEU A 133 3.94 -9.24 16.00
N ALA A 134 3.82 -10.34 16.75
CA ALA A 134 4.93 -11.25 17.01
C ALA A 134 5.49 -11.89 15.72
N LEU A 135 4.65 -12.09 14.70
CA LEU A 135 5.08 -12.57 13.38
C LEU A 135 5.64 -11.41 12.53
N LEU A 136 4.93 -10.29 12.49
CA LEU A 136 5.33 -9.11 11.73
C LEU A 136 6.68 -8.54 12.18
N GLU A 137 6.96 -8.54 13.50
CA GLU A 137 8.25 -8.10 14.04
C GLU A 137 9.41 -8.96 13.51
N LYS A 138 9.22 -10.28 13.40
CA LYS A 138 10.22 -11.17 12.80
C LYS A 138 10.43 -10.88 11.32
N MET A 139 9.35 -10.69 10.56
CA MET A 139 9.43 -10.32 9.14
C MET A 139 10.08 -8.95 8.95
N TYR A 140 9.84 -8.02 9.87
CA TYR A 140 10.37 -6.66 9.84
C TYR A 140 11.88 -6.60 10.14
N VAL A 141 12.41 -7.51 10.95
CA VAL A 141 13.87 -7.67 11.13
C VAL A 141 14.54 -8.08 9.81
N GLY A 142 13.88 -8.92 9.01
CA GLY A 142 14.36 -9.38 7.69
C GLY A 142 13.93 -8.51 6.52
N LEU A 143 13.52 -7.26 6.72
CA LEU A 143 12.81 -6.47 5.69
C LEU A 143 13.58 -6.34 4.37
N GLU A 144 14.90 -6.22 4.41
CA GLU A 144 15.77 -6.09 3.22
C GLU A 144 15.79 -7.35 2.34
N SER A 145 15.48 -8.51 2.93
CA SER A 145 15.42 -9.79 2.20
C SER A 145 14.06 -10.03 1.53
N LEU A 146 13.06 -9.20 1.83
CA LEU A 146 11.71 -9.34 1.29
C LEU A 146 11.56 -8.60 -0.04
N GLU A 147 10.66 -9.11 -0.89
CA GLU A 147 10.19 -8.34 -2.03
C GLU A 147 9.58 -7.00 -1.55
N GLU A 148 9.83 -5.92 -2.28
CA GLU A 148 9.40 -4.56 -1.91
C GLU A 148 7.90 -4.49 -1.58
N SER A 149 7.06 -5.14 -2.39
CA SER A 149 5.61 -5.19 -2.23
C SER A 149 5.19 -5.82 -0.89
N VAL A 150 5.85 -6.92 -0.51
CA VAL A 150 5.65 -7.64 0.76
C VAL A 150 6.17 -6.79 1.92
N GLY A 151 7.36 -6.19 1.79
CA GLY A 151 7.95 -5.32 2.82
C GLY A 151 7.08 -4.11 3.15
N ILE A 152 6.52 -3.46 2.13
CA ILE A 152 5.52 -2.39 2.30
C ILE A 152 4.27 -2.94 3.02
N GLY A 153 3.78 -4.11 2.60
CA GLY A 153 2.64 -4.79 3.23
C GLY A 153 2.86 -5.06 4.72
N VAL A 154 4.03 -5.58 5.09
CA VAL A 154 4.45 -5.80 6.49
C VAL A 154 4.42 -4.50 7.27
N CYS A 155 5.01 -3.42 6.76
CA CYS A 155 5.04 -2.13 7.44
C CYS A 155 3.63 -1.55 7.68
N LEU A 156 2.78 -1.57 6.65
CA LEU A 156 1.42 -1.04 6.73
C LEU A 156 0.56 -1.85 7.71
N LEU A 157 0.64 -3.18 7.65
CA LEU A 157 -0.12 -4.05 8.55
C LEU A 157 0.37 -3.95 10.00
N MET A 158 1.69 -3.83 10.20
CA MET A 158 2.29 -3.62 11.51
C MET A 158 1.82 -2.30 12.14
N ALA A 159 1.78 -1.22 11.36
CA ALA A 159 1.21 0.06 11.79
C ALA A 159 -0.27 -0.06 12.18
N GLU A 160 -1.10 -0.76 11.39
CA GLU A 160 -2.50 -1.02 11.73
C GLU A 160 -2.66 -1.88 13.01
N CYS A 161 -1.82 -2.90 13.18
CA CYS A 161 -1.82 -3.72 14.40
C CYS A 161 -1.42 -2.90 15.63
N TYR A 162 -0.43 -2.01 15.52
CA TYR A 162 -0.06 -1.11 16.62
C TYR A 162 -1.16 -0.11 16.96
N LEU A 163 -1.90 0.41 15.97
CA LEU A 163 -3.10 1.20 16.22
C LEU A 163 -4.16 0.37 16.97
N GLY A 164 -4.44 -0.86 16.52
CA GLY A 164 -5.37 -1.78 17.20
C GLY A 164 -4.93 -2.16 18.63
N ALA A 165 -3.62 -2.20 18.88
CA ALA A 165 -3.02 -2.48 20.18
C ALA A 165 -2.77 -1.22 21.03
N TYR A 166 -3.28 -0.04 20.62
CA TYR A 166 -3.14 1.24 21.32
C TYR A 166 -1.68 1.66 21.59
N GLN A 167 -0.78 1.44 20.63
CA GLN A 167 0.64 1.82 20.70
C GLN A 167 1.00 2.84 19.59
N PRO A 168 0.47 4.07 19.63
CA PRO A 168 0.59 5.04 18.55
C PRO A 168 2.03 5.57 18.33
N GLU A 169 2.88 5.55 19.35
CA GLU A 169 4.29 5.98 19.22
C GLU A 169 5.05 5.06 18.27
N LYS A 170 4.83 3.74 18.41
CA LYS A 170 5.45 2.73 17.52
C LYS A 170 4.95 2.85 16.09
N VAL A 171 3.69 3.26 15.88
CA VAL A 171 3.16 3.56 14.54
C VAL A 171 3.98 4.65 13.87
N LEU A 172 4.30 5.72 14.58
CA LEU A 172 5.11 6.82 14.03
C LEU A 172 6.53 6.34 13.68
N THR A 173 7.14 5.50 14.52
CA THR A 173 8.45 4.88 14.23
C THR A 173 8.42 4.03 12.96
N VAL A 174 7.43 3.14 12.83
CA VAL A 174 7.26 2.30 11.63
C VAL A 174 7.08 3.17 10.40
N ILE A 175 6.21 4.19 10.46
CA ILE A 175 5.98 5.10 9.32
C ILE A 175 7.27 5.80 8.89
N SER A 176 8.03 6.36 9.84
CA SER A 176 9.29 7.04 9.52
C SER A 176 10.29 6.10 8.85
N HIS A 177 10.40 4.87 9.34
CA HIS A 177 11.22 3.85 8.69
C HIS A 177 10.73 3.52 7.27
N THR A 178 9.42 3.29 7.09
CA THR A 178 8.84 3.01 5.77
C THR A 178 9.11 4.14 4.77
N GLU A 179 9.01 5.40 5.21
CA GLU A 179 9.34 6.55 4.36
C GLU A 179 10.82 6.55 3.95
N THR A 180 11.74 6.27 4.88
CA THR A 180 13.17 6.22 4.56
C THR A 180 13.54 5.05 3.66
N THR A 181 12.90 3.89 3.85
CA THR A 181 13.23 2.66 3.12
C THR A 181 12.63 2.63 1.72
N PHE A 182 11.36 3.05 1.56
CA PHE A 182 10.60 2.86 0.32
C PHE A 182 10.25 4.16 -0.39
N LEU A 183 10.54 5.33 0.19
CA LEU A 183 10.23 6.64 -0.39
C LEU A 183 11.44 7.60 -0.35
N PRO A 184 12.60 7.23 -0.92
CA PRO A 184 13.86 7.96 -0.74
C PRO A 184 13.89 9.37 -1.37
N GLN A 185 12.94 9.72 -2.25
CA GLN A 185 12.86 11.04 -2.85
C GLN A 185 11.61 11.80 -2.36
N PRO A 186 11.74 13.08 -1.93
CA PRO A 186 10.61 14.00 -1.87
C PRO A 186 10.07 14.22 -3.30
N LEU A 187 8.74 14.40 -3.44
CA LEU A 187 8.15 14.81 -4.73
C LEU A 187 8.89 16.05 -5.28
N PRO A 188 9.10 16.16 -6.61
CA PRO A 188 9.58 17.39 -7.22
C PRO A 188 8.70 18.55 -6.73
N HIS A 189 9.32 19.54 -6.10
CA HIS A 189 8.62 20.73 -5.64
C HIS A 189 7.91 21.39 -6.82
N THR A 190 6.58 21.38 -6.82
CA THR A 190 5.83 22.41 -7.53
C THR A 190 6.17 23.74 -6.84
N PRO A 191 6.60 24.79 -7.57
CA PRO A 191 7.01 26.03 -6.95
C PRO A 191 5.79 26.68 -6.29
N SER A 192 5.73 26.58 -4.96
CA SER A 192 4.80 27.36 -4.15
C SER A 192 5.31 28.81 -4.09
N PRO A 193 4.41 29.80 -4.16
CA PRO A 193 4.81 31.21 -4.19
C PRO A 193 5.53 31.59 -2.89
N LYS A 194 6.67 32.28 -3.07
CA LYS A 194 7.60 32.76 -2.03
C LYS A 194 6.85 33.30 -0.81
N GLN A 195 7.06 32.69 0.35
CA GLN A 195 6.86 33.33 1.65
C GLN A 195 8.04 34.29 1.89
N ALA A 196 7.74 35.58 2.06
CA ALA A 196 8.70 36.54 2.59
C ALA A 196 8.90 36.30 4.10
N PRO A 197 10.13 36.47 4.63
CA PRO A 197 10.46 36.14 6.01
C PRO A 197 9.83 37.11 7.01
N SER A 198 9.35 36.54 8.12
CA SER A 198 8.84 37.25 9.29
C SER A 198 9.98 37.94 10.04
N GLN A 199 9.84 39.24 10.31
CA GLN A 199 10.61 39.93 11.35
C GLN A 199 9.72 40.09 12.59
N GLU A 200 10.16 39.49 13.69
CA GLU A 200 9.73 39.83 15.04
C GLU A 200 10.10 41.29 15.34
N LYS A 201 9.13 42.08 15.80
CA LYS A 201 9.40 43.16 16.76
C LYS A 201 8.26 43.28 17.76
N GLU A 202 8.69 43.23 19.01
CA GLU A 202 7.95 43.38 20.24
C GLU A 202 7.59 44.86 20.51
N ASN A 203 6.47 45.03 21.22
CA ASN A 203 6.10 46.11 22.14
C ASN A 203 5.27 47.35 21.74
N LYS A 204 4.17 47.45 22.52
CA LYS A 204 3.51 48.59 23.18
C LYS A 204 2.55 49.51 22.41
N SER A 205 1.32 49.56 22.95
CA SER A 205 0.28 50.59 22.80
C SER A 205 0.75 51.97 23.28
N PRO A 206 0.08 53.09 22.90
CA PRO A 206 -1.15 53.52 23.59
C PRO A 206 -2.24 54.16 22.69
N GLU A 207 -3.27 54.71 23.36
CA GLU A 207 -4.65 55.05 22.97
C GLU A 207 -4.93 56.13 21.90
N LYS A 208 -6.12 55.97 21.29
CA LYS A 208 -7.19 56.91 20.85
C LYS A 208 -6.82 58.34 20.41
N ILE A 209 -7.42 58.78 19.29
CA ILE A 209 -8.31 59.96 19.16
C ILE A 209 -9.13 59.88 17.86
N TYR A 210 -10.27 60.57 17.89
CA TYR A 210 -11.46 60.61 17.04
C TYR A 210 -11.29 61.24 15.64
N VAL A 211 -12.25 60.92 14.77
CA VAL A 211 -12.57 61.24 13.33
C VAL A 211 -12.74 62.76 13.02
N PRO A 212 -13.19 63.27 11.82
CA PRO A 212 -13.72 62.63 10.58
C PRO A 212 -13.41 63.34 9.21
N PHE A 213 -14.09 62.84 8.16
CA PHE A 213 -14.60 63.52 6.94
C PHE A 213 -13.85 63.36 5.60
N GLY A 214 -14.61 63.05 4.53
CA GLY A 214 -14.14 63.14 3.15
C GLY A 214 -14.88 62.26 2.15
N SER A 215 -16.03 62.72 1.67
CA SER A 215 -16.83 62.19 0.56
C SER A 215 -16.10 62.26 -0.79
N GLY A 216 -16.41 61.38 -1.74
CA GLY A 216 -15.93 61.50 -3.13
C GLY A 216 -16.28 60.32 -4.04
N SER A 217 -17.36 60.48 -4.78
CA SER A 217 -17.92 59.55 -5.77
C SER A 217 -17.16 59.51 -7.11
N ASN A 218 -17.46 58.44 -7.87
CA ASN A 218 -17.55 58.33 -9.33
C ASN A 218 -16.29 58.31 -10.20
N GLY A 219 -16.33 57.43 -11.20
CA GLY A 219 -15.57 57.56 -12.44
C GLY A 219 -15.31 56.22 -13.11
N GLY A 220 -16.20 55.81 -14.02
CA GLY A 220 -16.03 54.60 -14.83
C GLY A 220 -15.09 54.76 -16.02
N SER A 221 -15.13 53.71 -16.84
CA SER A 221 -14.78 53.64 -18.26
C SER A 221 -13.35 53.24 -18.63
N SER A 222 -13.23 51.94 -18.90
CA SER A 222 -12.79 51.35 -20.17
C SER A 222 -11.76 52.11 -21.03
N SER A 223 -10.66 51.42 -21.33
CA SER A 223 -10.03 51.50 -22.65
C SER A 223 -9.46 50.14 -23.07
N SER A 224 -9.85 49.77 -24.28
CA SER A 224 -9.42 48.64 -25.09
C SER A 224 -8.15 48.97 -25.89
N SER A 225 -7.61 47.94 -26.55
CA SER A 225 -6.66 47.89 -27.69
C SER A 225 -5.27 47.32 -27.31
N SER A 226 -5.02 46.03 -27.61
CA SER A 226 -4.36 45.48 -28.83
C SER A 226 -2.91 45.98 -28.96
N SER A 227 -1.87 45.22 -29.29
CA SER A 227 -1.65 43.91 -29.91
C SER A 227 -0.13 43.76 -30.03
N SER A 228 0.45 42.57 -29.93
CA SER A 228 1.51 42.11 -30.84
C SER A 228 2.03 40.73 -30.45
N SER A 229 2.08 39.89 -31.47
CA SER A 229 2.51 38.51 -31.53
C SER A 229 4.03 38.42 -31.60
N ILE A 230 4.65 37.49 -30.86
CA ILE A 230 5.89 36.82 -31.29
C ILE A 230 5.78 35.35 -30.88
N GLY A 231 5.74 34.48 -31.88
CA GLY A 231 5.74 33.04 -31.70
C GLY A 231 7.08 32.54 -31.17
N SER A 232 7.02 31.61 -30.23
CA SER A 232 8.08 30.64 -30.02
C SER A 232 7.44 29.26 -29.81
N SER A 233 7.77 28.37 -30.74
CA SER A 233 7.42 26.96 -30.72
C SER A 233 8.00 26.30 -29.46
N SER A 234 7.16 26.02 -28.47
CA SER A 234 7.48 25.10 -27.38
C SER A 234 6.91 23.74 -27.73
N VAL A 235 7.77 22.88 -28.26
CA VAL A 235 7.49 21.45 -28.35
C VAL A 235 7.24 20.96 -26.92
N PRO A 236 6.10 20.32 -26.60
CA PRO A 236 5.89 19.74 -25.28
C PRO A 236 6.93 18.64 -25.04
N PRO A 237 7.51 18.53 -23.84
CA PRO A 237 8.43 17.44 -23.54
C PRO A 237 7.70 16.09 -23.73
N PRO A 238 8.38 15.07 -24.28
CA PRO A 238 7.77 13.77 -24.49
C PRO A 238 7.29 13.19 -23.16
N PRO A 239 6.17 12.43 -23.17
CA PRO A 239 5.67 11.78 -21.97
C PRO A 239 6.73 10.82 -21.40
N PRO A 240 6.90 10.78 -20.06
CA PRO A 240 7.86 9.87 -19.44
C PRO A 240 7.48 8.41 -19.72
N PRO A 241 8.48 7.50 -19.78
CA PRO A 241 8.25 6.11 -20.13
C PRO A 241 7.26 5.43 -19.17
N PRO A 242 6.51 4.41 -19.63
CA PRO A 242 5.44 3.76 -18.86
C PRO A 242 5.86 3.25 -17.47
N ASP A 243 7.14 2.90 -17.29
CA ASP A 243 7.67 2.35 -16.04
C ASP A 243 7.86 3.41 -14.94
N GLU A 244 8.19 4.66 -15.30
CA GLU A 244 8.29 5.78 -14.33
C GLU A 244 6.92 6.20 -13.78
N ILE A 245 5.88 6.11 -14.62
CA ILE A 245 4.50 6.46 -14.25
C ILE A 245 3.91 5.42 -13.29
N ARG A 246 4.23 4.13 -13.48
CA ARG A 246 3.74 3.04 -12.61
C ARG A 246 4.40 3.05 -11.23
N CYS A 247 5.70 3.38 -11.16
CA CYS A 247 6.45 3.53 -9.92
C CYS A 247 6.00 4.78 -9.11
N SER A 248 5.80 5.91 -9.79
CA SER A 248 5.35 7.14 -9.11
C SER A 248 3.92 7.04 -8.55
N ALA A 249 2.99 6.41 -9.27
CA ALA A 249 1.61 6.23 -8.81
C ALA A 249 1.50 5.33 -7.57
N THR A 250 2.32 4.27 -7.48
CA THR A 250 2.36 3.37 -6.31
C THR A 250 3.01 4.03 -5.10
N GLN A 251 4.07 4.82 -5.31
CA GLN A 251 4.68 5.63 -4.24
C GLN A 251 3.76 6.73 -3.70
N GLU A 252 2.98 7.41 -4.57
CA GLU A 252 1.98 8.40 -4.14
C GLU A 252 0.89 7.74 -3.27
N GLN A 253 0.42 6.55 -3.68
CA GLN A 253 -0.55 5.77 -2.90
C GLN A 253 0.02 5.36 -1.53
N LEU A 254 1.28 4.92 -1.48
CA LEU A 254 1.96 4.60 -0.23
C LEU A 254 2.05 5.83 0.68
N ARG A 255 2.53 6.98 0.17
CA ARG A 255 2.57 8.24 0.93
C ARG A 255 1.20 8.60 1.51
N ALA A 256 0.13 8.48 0.71
CA ALA A 256 -1.22 8.78 1.16
C ALA A 256 -1.68 7.84 2.30
N LYS A 257 -1.37 6.54 2.23
CA LYS A 257 -1.67 5.58 3.30
C LYS A 257 -0.89 5.89 4.58
N LEU A 258 0.41 6.17 4.47
CA LEU A 258 1.27 6.51 5.61
C LEU A 258 0.81 7.80 6.31
N GLN A 259 0.43 8.83 5.54
CA GLN A 259 -0.12 10.05 6.13
C GLN A 259 -1.45 9.81 6.87
N GLN A 260 -2.34 8.95 6.36
CA GLN A 260 -3.58 8.59 7.05
C GLN A 260 -3.29 7.86 8.38
N LEU A 261 -2.36 6.91 8.38
CA LEU A 261 -1.91 6.21 9.59
C LEU A 261 -1.29 7.18 10.60
N ARG A 262 -0.49 8.14 10.14
CA ARG A 262 0.10 9.20 10.98
C ARG A 262 -0.97 10.06 11.64
N VAL A 263 -1.98 10.51 10.90
CA VAL A 263 -3.10 11.27 11.46
C VAL A 263 -3.84 10.44 12.51
N ARG A 264 -4.11 9.15 12.25
CA ARG A 264 -4.76 8.25 13.22
C ARG A 264 -3.95 8.13 14.52
N ALA A 265 -2.64 7.92 14.43
CA ALA A 265 -1.75 7.85 15.58
C ALA A 265 -1.79 9.17 16.39
N LEU A 266 -1.67 10.32 15.71
CA LEU A 266 -1.70 11.64 16.37
C LEU A 266 -3.05 11.93 17.05
N LEU A 267 -4.17 11.51 16.45
CA LEU A 267 -5.50 11.64 17.06
C LEU A 267 -5.63 10.76 18.30
N MET A 268 -5.10 9.53 18.27
CA MET A 268 -5.07 8.61 19.42
C MET A 268 -4.26 9.19 20.58
N MET A 269 -3.13 9.81 20.30
CA MET A 269 -2.29 10.52 21.29
C MET A 269 -2.88 11.86 21.77
N ARG A 270 -4.05 12.28 21.25
CA ARG A 270 -4.66 13.60 21.50
C ARG A 270 -3.77 14.80 21.10
N ALA A 271 -2.85 14.61 20.15
CA ALA A 271 -2.00 15.69 19.60
C ALA A 271 -2.75 16.55 18.57
N LEU A 272 -3.90 17.14 18.97
CA LEU A 272 -4.91 17.71 18.06
C LEU A 272 -4.42 18.89 17.20
N ARG A 273 -3.38 19.62 17.64
CA ARG A 273 -2.78 20.70 16.86
C ARG A 273 -1.99 20.15 15.68
N VAL A 274 -1.14 19.16 15.93
CA VAL A 274 -0.31 18.49 14.91
C VAL A 274 -1.20 17.69 13.97
N ALA A 275 -2.15 16.91 14.50
CA ALA A 275 -3.11 16.13 13.71
C ALA A 275 -3.90 17.00 12.71
N LYS A 276 -4.30 18.22 13.10
CA LYS A 276 -4.98 19.16 12.19
C LYS A 276 -4.10 19.62 11.04
N LYS A 277 -2.84 19.95 11.34
CA LYS A 277 -1.86 20.40 10.32
C LYS A 277 -1.66 19.27 9.31
N GLU A 278 -1.40 18.07 9.80
CA GLU A 278 -1.19 16.88 8.97
C GLU A 278 -2.43 16.57 8.12
N LEU A 279 -3.61 16.48 8.74
CA LEU A 279 -4.87 16.19 8.03
C LEU A 279 -5.19 17.23 6.95
N LYS A 280 -4.86 18.52 7.18
CA LYS A 280 -5.04 19.56 6.16
C LYS A 280 -4.18 19.25 4.93
N THR A 281 -2.92 18.86 5.12
CA THR A 281 -2.02 18.49 4.03
C THR A 281 -2.59 17.33 3.21
N VAL A 282 -3.05 16.25 3.88
CA VAL A 282 -3.62 15.07 3.20
C VAL A 282 -4.87 15.43 2.39
N VAL A 283 -5.76 16.23 2.98
CA VAL A 283 -7.00 16.66 2.32
C VAL A 283 -6.69 17.56 1.12
N THR A 284 -5.77 18.52 1.25
CA THR A 284 -5.37 19.39 0.15
C THR A 284 -4.79 18.58 -1.00
N HIS A 285 -3.91 17.62 -0.71
CA HIS A 285 -3.32 16.74 -1.73
C HIS A 285 -4.38 15.90 -2.46
N ALA A 286 -5.31 15.29 -1.71
CA ALA A 286 -6.39 14.51 -2.31
C ALA A 286 -7.26 15.35 -3.27
N VAL A 287 -7.62 16.57 -2.86
CA VAL A 287 -8.43 17.49 -3.66
C VAL A 287 -7.67 17.98 -4.89
N SER A 288 -6.38 18.32 -4.76
CA SER A 288 -5.55 18.76 -5.91
C SER A 288 -5.34 17.68 -6.95
N SER A 289 -5.32 16.40 -6.54
CA SER A 289 -5.24 15.27 -7.47
C SER A 289 -6.58 14.92 -8.13
N GLY A 290 -7.62 15.76 -7.97
CA GLY A 290 -8.96 15.54 -8.52
C GLY A 290 -9.73 14.38 -7.88
N LYS A 291 -9.22 13.80 -6.78
CA LYS A 291 -9.83 12.68 -6.08
C LYS A 291 -10.91 13.20 -5.13
N SER A 292 -12.09 12.60 -5.17
CA SER A 292 -13.14 12.86 -4.17
C SER A 292 -12.64 12.44 -2.78
N LEU A 293 -13.17 13.08 -1.73
CA LEU A 293 -12.81 12.69 -0.36
C LEU A 293 -13.31 11.27 -0.08
N ASN A 294 -12.37 10.37 0.19
CA ASN A 294 -12.66 9.01 0.64
C ASN A 294 -13.24 9.03 2.07
N ILE A 295 -14.07 8.03 2.38
CA ILE A 295 -14.70 7.78 3.68
C ILE A 295 -13.75 7.90 4.89
N THR A 296 -12.51 7.43 4.76
CA THR A 296 -11.46 7.50 5.77
C THR A 296 -11.09 8.95 6.08
N LEU A 297 -10.89 9.81 5.08
CA LEU A 297 -10.55 11.22 5.31
C LEU A 297 -11.70 11.99 5.97
N VAL A 298 -12.94 11.70 5.56
CA VAL A 298 -14.14 12.27 6.19
C VAL A 298 -14.22 11.83 7.66
N SER A 299 -13.98 10.55 7.93
CA SER A 299 -13.96 9.98 9.28
C SER A 299 -12.90 10.64 10.16
N LEU A 300 -11.65 10.78 9.68
CA LEU A 300 -10.58 11.46 10.41
C LEU A 300 -10.90 12.93 10.71
N LYS A 301 -11.50 13.63 9.74
CA LYS A 301 -11.94 15.02 9.91
C LYS A 301 -13.04 15.14 10.95
N SER A 302 -14.01 14.22 10.94
CA SER A 302 -15.07 14.19 11.95
C SER A 302 -14.52 13.88 13.35
N GLN A 303 -13.60 12.91 13.46
CA GLN A 303 -12.96 12.51 14.71
C GLN A 303 -12.16 13.66 15.34
N LEU A 304 -11.41 14.43 14.52
CA LEU A 304 -10.69 15.62 14.99
C LEU A 304 -11.63 16.67 15.59
N GLU A 305 -12.77 16.93 14.95
CA GLU A 305 -13.75 17.90 15.46
C GLU A 305 -14.45 17.39 16.73
N TYR A 306 -14.74 16.08 16.79
CA TYR A 306 -15.29 15.43 17.98
C TYR A 306 -14.34 15.58 19.18
N LEU A 307 -13.05 15.26 18.99
CA LEU A 307 -12.04 15.36 20.06
C LEU A 307 -11.78 16.81 20.52
N ARG A 308 -12.19 17.81 19.75
CA ARG A 308 -12.16 19.23 20.13
C ARG A 308 -13.39 19.70 20.91
N GLY A 309 -14.41 18.86 21.04
CA GLY A 309 -15.71 19.23 21.61
C GLY A 309 -16.66 19.90 20.60
N ASN A 310 -16.31 19.95 19.32
CA ASN A 310 -17.14 20.56 18.28
C ASN A 310 -18.17 19.57 17.73
N TYR A 311 -19.03 19.02 18.59
CA TYR A 311 -19.90 17.88 18.26
C TYR A 311 -20.84 18.13 17.07
N ARG A 312 -21.49 19.30 17.01
CA ARG A 312 -22.37 19.67 15.88
C ARG A 312 -21.62 19.64 14.54
N LYS A 313 -20.38 20.12 14.55
CA LYS A 313 -19.52 20.15 13.36
C LYS A 313 -19.06 18.75 12.99
N ALA A 314 -18.71 17.92 13.98
CA ALA A 314 -18.34 16.53 13.77
C ALA A 314 -19.46 15.76 13.04
N ILE A 315 -20.71 15.88 13.49
CA ILE A 315 -21.89 15.26 12.85
C ILE A 315 -22.08 15.79 11.43
N LYS A 316 -21.98 17.11 11.22
CA LYS A 316 -22.11 17.70 9.88
C LYS A 316 -21.07 17.17 8.90
N VAL A 317 -19.83 16.96 9.37
CA VAL A 317 -18.77 16.35 8.55
C VAL A 317 -19.06 14.88 8.30
N LEU A 318 -19.47 14.12 9.32
CA LEU A 318 -19.76 12.69 9.19
C LEU A 318 -20.92 12.42 8.21
N ASN A 319 -21.93 13.29 8.16
CA ASN A 319 -23.02 13.17 7.19
C ASN A 319 -22.56 13.31 5.73
N GLN A 320 -21.33 13.81 5.48
CA GLN A 320 -20.75 13.82 4.12
C GLN A 320 -20.42 12.41 3.63
N CYS A 321 -20.28 11.43 4.54
CA CYS A 321 -20.09 10.03 4.18
C CYS A 321 -21.24 9.48 3.32
N ALA A 322 -22.47 9.95 3.52
CA ALA A 322 -23.64 9.54 2.72
C ALA A 322 -23.56 9.98 1.25
N ALA A 323 -22.72 10.98 0.94
CA ALA A 323 -22.47 11.46 -0.40
C ALA A 323 -21.22 10.84 -1.06
N VAL A 324 -20.48 9.98 -0.33
CA VAL A 324 -19.32 9.26 -0.88
C VAL A 324 -19.82 8.00 -1.58
N PRO A 325 -19.51 7.78 -2.87
CA PRO A 325 -19.86 6.55 -3.57
C PRO A 325 -19.30 5.34 -2.81
N SER A 326 -20.13 4.31 -2.60
CA SER A 326 -19.62 3.03 -2.10
C SER A 326 -18.63 2.45 -3.11
N PRO A 327 -17.47 1.90 -2.69
CA PRO A 327 -16.66 1.10 -3.59
C PRO A 327 -17.54 -0.04 -4.11
N SER A 328 -17.65 -0.15 -5.44
CA SER A 328 -18.36 -1.24 -6.10
C SER A 328 -17.84 -2.57 -5.59
N SER A 329 -18.74 -3.37 -5.01
CA SER A 329 -18.50 -4.74 -4.53
C SER A 329 -18.01 -5.66 -5.64
#